data_AF-A0A4U6VQC9-F1
#
_entry.id   AF-A0A4U6VQC9-F1
#
_cell.length_a   1.000
_cell.length_b   1.000
_cell.length_c   1.000
_cell.angle_alpha   90.00
_cell.angle_beta   90.00
_cell.angle_gamma   90.00
#
_symmetry.space_group_name_H-M   'P 1'
#
loop_
_entity.id
_entity.type
_entity.pdbx_description
1 polymer ?
#
loop_
_entity_poly.entity_id
_entity_poly.type
_entity_poly.pdbx_seq_one_letter_code
_entity_poly.pdbx_strand_id
1 'polypeptide(L)' 'MKEAPYETKLLFRCGLPIIISHVNGKSYVELHV' A
#
# COMPACT_ATOMS: atom_id res chain seq x y z
N MET A 1 -15.99 15.57 6.81
CA MET A 1 -14.54 15.26 6.91
C MET A 1 -14.08 14.89 5.51
N LYS A 2 -13.01 15.52 5.00
CA LYS A 2 -12.47 15.22 3.67
C LYS A 2 -11.63 13.94 3.82
N GLU A 3 -12.25 12.79 3.60
CA GLU A 3 -11.57 11.50 3.64
C GLU A 3 -10.45 11.54 2.59
N ALA A 4 -9.19 11.43 3.04
CA ALA A 4 -8.08 11.40 2.11
C ALA A 4 -8.21 10.12 1.26
N PRO A 5 -7.98 10.17 -0.07
CA PRO A 5 -8.10 8.99 -0.90
C PRO A 5 -7.13 7.92 -0.38
N TYR A 6 -7.67 6.81 0.10
CA TYR A 6 -6.90 5.63 0.46
C TYR A 6 -6.74 4.79 -0.81
N GLU A 7 -5.52 4.61 -1.27
CA GLU A 7 -5.23 3.83 -2.48
C GLU A 7 -4.35 2.65 -2.08
N THR A 8 -4.88 1.42 -2.15
CA THR A 8 -4.10 0.21 -1.85
C THR A 8 -3.81 -0.56 -3.13
N LYS A 9 -2.53 -0.91 -3.33
CA LYS A 9 -2.03 -1.69 -4.47
C LYS A 9 -1.34 -2.94 -3.96
N LEU A 10 -1.72 -4.09 -4.52
CA LEU A 10 -1.02 -5.35 -4.31
C LEU A 10 0.00 -5.55 -5.43
N LEU A 11 1.25 -5.79 -5.06
CA LEU A 11 2.34 -6.11 -5.96
C LEU A 11 2.98 -7.43 -5.53
N PHE A 12 3.67 -8.10 -6.46
CA PHE A 12 4.47 -9.28 -6.16
C PHE A 12 5.92 -8.98 -6.50
N ARG A 13 6.82 -9.08 -5.52
CA ARG A 13 8.27 -8.89 -5.73
C ARG A 13 8.99 -10.12 -5.20
N CYS A 14 9.81 -10.73 -6.04
CA CYS A 14 10.54 -11.96 -5.70
C CYS A 14 9.62 -13.11 -5.23
N GLY A 15 8.38 -13.17 -5.74
CA GLY A 15 7.39 -14.19 -5.35
C GLY A 15 6.67 -13.90 -4.02
N LEU A 16 7.02 -12.81 -3.32
CA LEU A 16 6.37 -12.41 -2.08
C LEU A 16 5.32 -11.32 -2.35
N PRO A 17 4.14 -11.41 -1.70
CA PRO A 17 3.12 -10.37 -1.78
C PRO A 17 3.58 -9.12 -1.02
N ILE A 18 3.49 -7.97 -1.68
CA ILE A 18 3.77 -6.65 -1.13
C ILE A 18 2.49 -5.83 -1.23
N ILE A 19 2.03 -5.30 -0.11
CA ILE A 19 0.88 -4.41 -0.05
C ILE A 19 1.41 -2.99 0.10
N ILE A 20 1.02 -2.11 -0.81
CA ILE A 20 1.37 -0.69 -0.77
C ILE A 20 0.09 0.12 -0.61
N SER A 21 -0.03 0.83 0.50
CA SER A 21 -1.18 1.69 0.78
C SER A 21 -0.73 3.15 0.80
N HIS A 22 -1.39 4.00 0.04
CA HIS A 22 -1.19 5.44 0.04
C HIS A 22 -2.31 6.11 0.81
N VAL A 23 -1.97 6.86 1.85
CA VAL A 23 -2.93 7.64 2.66
C VAL A 23 -2.43 9.07 2.72
N ASN A 24 -3.22 10.01 2.21
CA ASN A 24 -2.94 11.45 2.28
C ASN A 24 -1.52 11.84 1.79
N GLY A 25 -1.07 11.21 0.70
CA GLY A 25 0.26 11.45 0.11
C GLY A 25 1.43 10.74 0.81
N LYS A 26 1.18 9.94 1.86
CA LYS A 26 2.19 9.06 2.48
C LYS A 26 2.00 7.62 2.00
N SER A 27 3.09 6.98 1.60
CA SER A 27 3.11 5.57 1.20
C SER A 27 3.49 4.70 2.40
N TYR A 28 2.70 3.66 2.64
CA TYR A 28 2.93 2.60 3.62
C TYR A 28 3.16 1.32 2.84
N VAL A 29 4.22 0.59 3.18
CA VAL A 29 4.58 -0.67 2.52
C VAL A 29 4.59 -1.75 3.58
N GLU A 30 3.77 -2.78 3.38
CA GLU A 30 3.73 -3.98 4.21
C GLU A 30 4.26 -5.15 3.39
N LEU A 31 5.31 -5.79 3.89
CA LEU A 31 5.88 -7.02 3.33
C LEU A 31 5.35 -8.19 4.16
N HIS A 32 4.51 -9.02 3.56
CA HIS A 32 4.16 -10.31 4.16
C HIS A 32 5.21 -11.33 3.72
N VAL A 33 5.96 -11.86 4.69
CA VAL A 33 6.93 -12.96 4.54
C VAL A 33 6.27 -14.28 4.91
#